data_AF-A0A7C6TK21-F1
#
_entry.id   AF-A0A7C6TK21-F1
#
_cell.length_a   1.000
_cell.length_b   1.000
_cell.length_c   1.000
_cell.angle_alpha   90.00
_cell.angle_beta   90.00
_cell.angle_gamma   90.00
#
_symmetry.space_group_name_H-M   'P 1'
#
loop_
_entity.id
_entity.type
_entity.pdbx_description
1 polymer ?
#
loop_
_entity_poly.entity_id
_entity_poly.type
_entity_poly.pdbx_seq_one_letter_code
_entity_poly.pdbx_strand_id
1 'polypeptide(L)'
;ILQGSLVIASGTGTNSATRTWASPTVLQGEQSYDVRVRVRESSGFWSPWDTQTILVQFDPPPEPTASVEWVAAGYYEVTGQTQSDGVLPDPVTLNLERSANGGPWQILAEDLGLEFTYFDWTAPMVGYIQYRVTAVSALPSTASTIVDSDRLPEDACEILLSGGDGYAVVARLLYEQRRQITAGRRRVLNEFDGRANPVSTSGLGTPLEFSVTATLAPIPDCGDGSKPVVTVQDLITLAELPGTHLYRDHEGFTFACHLSPIQIDPGFMGQVSFTVTRTDSPTQEQLLAISRYTGPMIVETRPGVYTVVGGDFVEGQVGE
;
A
#
# COMPACT_ATOMS: atom_id res chain seq x y z
N ILE A 1 13.69 27.68 -24.60
CA ILE A 1 14.02 26.86 -23.40
C ILE A 1 14.11 25.41 -23.85
N LEU A 2 15.21 24.74 -23.53
CA LEU A 2 15.42 23.33 -23.82
C LEU A 2 15.63 22.52 -22.54
N GLN A 3 15.17 21.28 -22.53
CA GLN A 3 15.54 20.26 -21.55
C GLN A 3 16.35 19.19 -22.30
N GLY A 4 17.67 19.19 -22.12
CA GLY A 4 18.57 18.45 -23.01
C GLY A 4 18.41 18.90 -24.48
N SER A 5 17.99 18.00 -25.35
CA SER A 5 17.75 18.29 -26.78
C SER A 5 16.29 18.65 -27.11
N LEU A 6 15.35 18.49 -26.17
CA LEU A 6 13.93 18.77 -26.37
C LEU A 6 13.66 20.27 -26.22
N VAL A 7 12.95 20.86 -27.19
CA VAL A 7 12.46 22.24 -27.08
C VAL A 7 11.17 22.24 -26.27
N ILE A 8 11.24 22.79 -25.05
CA ILE A 8 10.09 22.89 -24.13
C ILE A 8 9.22 24.08 -24.48
N ALA A 9 9.84 25.21 -24.78
CA ALA A 9 9.13 26.42 -25.17
C ALA A 9 10.03 27.33 -26.02
N SER A 10 9.43 28.05 -26.96
CA SER A 10 10.11 29.01 -27.83
C SER A 10 9.22 30.21 -28.09
N GLY A 11 9.83 31.36 -28.32
CA GLY A 11 9.14 32.59 -28.67
C GLY A 11 10.04 33.57 -29.40
N THR A 12 9.45 34.65 -29.90
CA THR A 12 10.15 35.74 -30.58
C THR A 12 9.71 37.08 -30.00
N GLY A 13 10.65 38.01 -29.82
CA GLY A 13 10.36 39.41 -29.49
C GLY A 13 10.86 40.32 -30.61
N THR A 14 10.11 41.38 -30.93
CA THR A 14 10.42 42.28 -32.05
C THR A 14 11.04 43.61 -31.61
N ASN A 15 11.17 43.86 -30.30
CA ASN A 15 11.50 45.19 -29.78
C ASN A 15 12.73 45.10 -28.85
N SER A 16 13.66 46.04 -29.01
CA SER A 16 14.87 46.19 -28.17
C SER A 16 14.60 46.47 -26.68
N ALA A 17 13.34 46.72 -26.32
CA ALA A 17 12.90 46.97 -24.94
C ALA A 17 12.37 45.72 -24.21
N THR A 18 12.13 44.61 -24.92
CA THR A 18 11.57 43.40 -24.30
C THR A 18 12.68 42.65 -23.56
N ARG A 19 12.90 43.02 -22.30
CA ARG A 19 13.88 42.39 -21.39
C ARG A 19 13.36 41.11 -20.73
N THR A 20 12.09 40.79 -20.91
CA THR A 20 11.41 39.67 -20.26
C THR A 20 10.60 38.88 -21.28
N TRP A 21 10.65 37.56 -21.18
CA TRP A 21 9.79 36.64 -21.93
C TRP A 21 9.19 35.64 -20.95
N ALA A 22 7.87 35.56 -20.91
CA ALA A 22 7.16 34.57 -20.11
C ALA A 22 7.02 33.28 -20.92
N SER A 23 7.48 32.16 -20.36
CA SER A 23 7.26 30.86 -20.98
C SER A 23 5.76 30.53 -20.96
N PRO A 24 5.17 30.10 -22.09
CA PRO A 24 3.79 29.59 -22.10
C PRO A 24 3.66 28.21 -21.44
N THR A 25 4.78 27.56 -21.14
CA THR A 25 4.82 26.23 -20.52
C THR A 25 5.40 26.34 -19.11
N VAL A 26 4.70 25.76 -18.13
CA VAL A 26 5.21 25.60 -16.76
C VAL A 26 6.40 24.66 -16.79
N LEU A 27 7.54 25.11 -16.30
CA LEU A 27 8.74 24.29 -16.19
C LEU A 27 8.56 23.34 -14.99
N GLN A 28 9.02 22.10 -15.12
CA GLN A 28 9.05 21.17 -13.98
C GLN A 28 10.14 21.57 -12.99
N GLY A 29 9.86 21.41 -11.70
CA GLY A 29 10.81 21.62 -10.62
C GLY A 29 11.94 20.59 -10.64
N GLU A 30 13.05 20.93 -9.99
CA GLU A 30 14.29 20.14 -9.89
C GLU A 30 14.97 19.79 -11.21
N GLN A 31 14.53 20.42 -12.31
CA GLN A 31 15.08 20.19 -13.63
C GLN A 31 15.98 21.34 -14.08
N SER A 32 17.02 20.99 -14.84
CA SER A 32 17.90 21.95 -15.48
C SER A 32 17.44 22.23 -16.90
N TYR A 33 17.44 23.52 -17.27
CA TYR A 33 17.03 23.98 -18.59
C TYR A 33 18.06 24.93 -19.20
N ASP A 34 18.24 24.81 -20.51
CA ASP A 34 19.01 25.77 -21.30
C ASP A 34 18.07 26.86 -21.84
N VAL A 35 18.29 28.09 -21.41
CA VAL A 35 17.67 29.28 -22.00
C VAL A 35 18.60 29.79 -23.08
N ARG A 36 18.17 29.65 -24.35
CA ARG A 36 18.92 30.12 -25.52
C ARG A 36 18.27 31.33 -26.15
N VAL A 37 19.05 32.36 -26.42
CA VAL A 37 18.60 33.59 -27.07
C VAL A 37 19.54 33.92 -28.22
N ARG A 38 19.00 34.40 -29.34
CA ARG A 38 19.77 34.98 -30.45
C ARG A 38 18.96 36.09 -31.09
N VAL A 39 19.66 37.01 -31.74
CA VAL A 39 19.04 38.17 -32.39
C VAL A 39 19.21 38.06 -33.90
N ARG A 40 18.20 38.51 -34.65
CA ARG A 40 18.28 38.70 -36.10
C ARG A 40 18.46 40.17 -36.41
N GLU A 41 19.49 40.53 -37.16
CA GLU A 41 19.62 41.89 -37.68
C GLU A 41 18.71 42.13 -38.90
N SER A 42 18.52 43.40 -39.26
CA SER A 42 17.57 43.84 -40.31
C SER A 42 17.91 43.33 -41.71
N SER A 43 19.18 43.04 -41.97
CA SER A 43 19.70 42.39 -43.19
C SER A 43 19.37 40.88 -43.25
N GLY A 44 18.86 40.30 -42.16
CA GLY A 44 18.39 38.92 -42.09
C GLY A 44 19.39 37.91 -41.51
N PHE A 45 20.60 38.32 -41.12
CA PHE A 45 21.58 37.45 -40.45
C PHE A 45 21.25 37.25 -38.97
N TRP A 46 21.54 36.05 -38.46
CA TRP A 46 21.38 35.69 -37.06
C TRP A 46 22.71 35.78 -36.31
N SER A 47 22.67 36.28 -35.07
CA SER A 47 23.79 36.10 -34.14
C SER A 47 23.98 34.61 -33.79
N PRO A 48 25.15 34.24 -33.24
CA PRO A 48 25.29 33.01 -32.47
C PRO A 48 24.24 32.94 -31.34
N TRP A 49 23.98 31.73 -30.85
CA TRP A 49 23.19 31.53 -29.65
C TRP A 49 23.97 31.95 -28.41
N ASP A 50 23.36 32.82 -27.61
CA ASP A 50 23.72 32.98 -26.21
C ASP A 50 22.94 31.96 -25.39
N THR A 51 23.57 31.32 -24.41
CA THR A 51 22.99 30.21 -23.65
C THR A 51 23.27 30.38 -22.16
N GLN A 52 22.21 30.36 -21.36
CA GLN A 52 22.29 30.33 -19.92
C GLN A 52 21.58 29.07 -19.42
N THR A 53 22.27 28.27 -18.61
CA THR A 53 21.65 27.15 -17.90
C THR A 53 21.03 27.66 -16.61
N ILE A 54 19.78 27.26 -16.35
CA ILE A 54 19.04 27.54 -15.11
C ILE A 54 18.65 26.23 -14.44
N LEU A 55 18.53 26.25 -13.12
CA LEU A 55 17.90 25.21 -12.33
C LEU A 55 16.56 25.76 -11.85
N VAL A 56 15.47 25.06 -12.15
CA VAL A 56 14.13 25.44 -11.65
C VAL A 56 13.90 24.73 -10.33
N GLN A 57 13.65 25.49 -9.27
CA GLN A 57 13.22 24.98 -7.98
C GLN A 57 11.99 25.78 -7.56
N PHE A 58 10.93 25.07 -7.19
CA PHE A 58 9.77 25.66 -6.54
C PHE A 58 9.86 25.35 -5.06
N ASP A 59 9.38 26.28 -4.23
CA ASP A 59 9.24 25.99 -2.81
C ASP A 59 8.26 24.82 -2.63
N PRO A 60 8.53 23.91 -1.68
CA PRO A 60 7.61 22.83 -1.37
C PRO A 60 6.38 23.37 -0.62
N PRO A 61 5.23 22.68 -0.67
CA PRO A 61 4.11 23.00 0.20
C PRO A 61 4.47 22.79 1.68
N PRO A 62 3.62 23.23 2.62
CA PRO A 62 3.76 22.88 4.03
C PRO A 62 3.86 21.36 4.23
N GLU A 63 4.80 20.92 5.08
CA GLU A 63 4.96 19.50 5.42
C GLU A 63 3.66 18.97 6.06
N PRO A 64 3.18 17.80 5.64
CA PRO A 64 1.99 17.21 6.26
C PRO A 64 2.29 16.76 7.69
N THR A 65 1.28 16.77 8.54
CA THR A 65 1.32 16.05 9.81
C THR A 65 0.67 14.69 9.62
N ALA A 66 1.25 13.66 10.22
CA ALA A 66 0.75 12.29 10.09
C ALA A 66 0.90 11.53 11.40
N SER A 67 0.08 10.50 11.58
CA SER A 67 0.20 9.53 12.66
C SER A 67 -0.13 8.13 12.17
N VAL A 68 0.41 7.13 12.85
CA VAL A 68 0.09 5.72 12.63
C VAL A 68 -0.15 5.05 13.97
N GLU A 69 -1.20 4.25 14.05
CA GLU A 69 -1.54 3.45 15.24
C GLU A 69 -1.94 2.04 14.82
N TRP A 70 -1.46 1.04 15.55
CA TRP A 70 -1.96 -0.32 15.39
C TRP A 70 -3.32 -0.52 16.08
N VAL A 71 -4.31 -0.98 15.33
CA VAL A 71 -5.64 -1.31 15.85
C VAL A 71 -5.78 -2.81 16.07
N ALA A 72 -6.32 -3.19 17.24
CA ALA A 72 -6.48 -4.58 17.67
C ALA A 72 -7.30 -5.48 16.72
N ALA A 73 -8.08 -4.87 15.81
CA ALA A 73 -8.81 -5.53 14.74
C ALA A 73 -7.91 -6.07 13.61
N GLY A 74 -6.62 -5.74 13.60
CA GLY A 74 -5.65 -6.34 12.68
C GLY A 74 -5.17 -5.43 11.57
N TYR A 75 -5.14 -4.11 11.77
CA TYR A 75 -4.70 -3.14 10.76
C TYR A 75 -3.97 -1.96 11.37
N TYR A 76 -3.24 -1.20 10.55
CA TYR A 76 -2.75 0.11 10.94
C TYR A 76 -3.74 1.19 10.49
N GLU A 77 -4.13 2.05 11.42
CA GLU A 77 -4.83 3.29 11.10
C GLU A 77 -3.79 4.38 10.86
N VAL A 78 -3.82 4.97 9.67
CA VAL A 78 -2.92 6.06 9.30
C VAL A 78 -3.75 7.31 9.06
N THR A 79 -3.42 8.38 9.75
CA THR A 79 -4.02 9.69 9.51
C THR A 79 -2.99 10.64 8.92
N GLY A 80 -3.45 11.53 8.06
CA GLY A 80 -2.62 12.56 7.47
C GLY A 80 -3.43 13.83 7.24
N GLN A 81 -2.81 14.98 7.49
CA GLN A 81 -3.41 16.27 7.21
C GLN A 81 -2.35 17.31 6.83
N THR A 82 -2.73 18.24 5.96
CA THR A 82 -1.96 19.43 5.64
C THR A 82 -2.92 20.60 5.36
N GLN A 83 -2.42 21.83 5.43
CA GLN A 83 -3.20 23.02 5.11
C GLN A 83 -2.27 24.10 4.56
N SER A 84 -2.84 25.04 3.80
CA SER A 84 -2.13 26.25 3.42
C SER A 84 -1.73 27.07 4.65
N ASP A 85 -0.51 27.61 4.64
CA ASP A 85 -0.03 28.58 5.63
C ASP A 85 -0.05 30.03 5.09
N GLY A 86 -0.51 30.22 3.84
CA GLY A 86 -0.53 31.51 3.15
C GLY A 86 0.85 32.05 2.75
N VAL A 87 1.92 31.28 2.93
CA VAL A 87 3.31 31.67 2.65
C VAL A 87 3.94 30.73 1.62
N LEU A 88 3.85 29.42 1.86
CA LEU A 88 4.31 28.38 0.96
C LEU A 88 3.24 28.04 -0.09
N PRO A 89 3.58 27.34 -1.18
CA PRO A 89 2.61 26.89 -2.16
C PRO A 89 1.50 26.04 -1.54
N ASP A 90 0.26 26.32 -1.93
CA ASP A 90 -0.90 25.62 -1.38
C ASP A 90 -0.84 24.12 -1.73
N PRO A 91 -1.04 23.23 -0.73
CA PRO A 91 -1.20 21.81 -1.00
C PRO A 91 -2.55 21.55 -1.68
N VAL A 92 -2.58 20.57 -2.59
CA VAL A 92 -3.75 20.20 -3.39
C VAL A 92 -4.22 18.80 -3.05
N THR A 93 -3.30 17.83 -2.93
CA THR A 93 -3.60 16.44 -2.56
C THR A 93 -2.54 15.87 -1.63
N LEU A 94 -2.89 14.75 -0.98
CA LEU A 94 -1.97 13.90 -0.23
C LEU A 94 -1.85 12.52 -0.88
N ASN A 95 -0.64 11.97 -0.88
CA ASN A 95 -0.37 10.59 -1.27
C ASN A 95 0.14 9.80 -0.06
N LEU A 96 -0.24 8.52 0.03
CA LEU A 96 0.16 7.61 1.10
C LEU A 96 0.92 6.42 0.54
N GLU A 97 2.11 6.19 1.09
CA GLU A 97 2.98 5.07 0.76
C GLU A 97 3.43 4.34 2.02
N ARG A 98 3.78 3.06 1.87
CA ARG A 98 4.33 2.22 2.96
C ARG A 98 5.62 1.56 2.56
N SER A 99 6.59 1.52 3.46
CA SER A 99 7.75 0.64 3.39
C SER A 99 7.71 -0.37 4.53
N ALA A 100 8.07 -1.61 4.24
CA ALA A 100 8.20 -2.67 5.23
C ALA A 100 9.63 -3.20 5.24
N ASN A 101 10.26 -3.23 6.41
CA ASN A 101 11.61 -3.75 6.66
C ASN A 101 12.67 -3.13 5.73
N GLY A 102 12.58 -1.82 5.47
CA GLY A 102 13.48 -1.10 4.58
C GLY A 102 13.33 -1.46 3.09
N GLY A 103 12.23 -2.14 2.73
CA GLY A 103 11.87 -2.44 1.34
C GLY A 103 11.48 -1.20 0.53
N PRO A 104 11.15 -1.39 -0.77
CA PRO A 104 10.67 -0.30 -1.60
C PRO A 104 9.36 0.27 -1.04
N TRP A 105 9.15 1.58 -1.27
CA TRP A 105 7.87 2.23 -0.99
C TRP A 105 6.80 1.68 -1.92
N GLN A 106 5.72 1.20 -1.33
CA GLN A 106 4.50 0.76 -2.01
C GLN A 106 3.46 1.87 -1.88
N ILE A 107 2.91 2.31 -3.02
CA ILE A 107 1.76 3.21 -3.06
C ILE A 107 0.55 2.47 -2.48
N LEU A 108 -0.07 3.07 -1.45
CA LEU A 108 -1.31 2.58 -0.87
C LEU A 108 -2.50 3.37 -1.40
N ALA A 109 -2.37 4.69 -1.48
CA ALA A 109 -3.38 5.58 -2.03
C ALA A 109 -2.75 6.86 -2.58
N GLU A 110 -3.39 7.43 -3.60
CA GLU A 110 -3.02 8.70 -4.24
C GLU A 110 -4.24 9.61 -4.28
N ASP A 111 -3.98 10.91 -4.49
CA ASP A 111 -5.02 11.92 -4.65
C ASP A 111 -6.02 11.97 -3.48
N LEU A 112 -5.52 11.71 -2.26
CA LEU A 112 -6.29 11.91 -1.05
C LEU A 112 -6.55 13.40 -0.83
N GLY A 113 -7.67 13.71 -0.18
CA GLY A 113 -7.94 15.07 0.29
C GLY A 113 -6.87 15.56 1.26
N LEU A 114 -6.94 16.85 1.62
CA LEU A 114 -5.97 17.48 2.53
C LEU A 114 -6.07 16.99 3.99
N GLU A 115 -7.05 16.14 4.30
CA GLU A 115 -7.21 15.40 5.53
C GLU A 115 -7.75 14.00 5.19
N PHE A 116 -7.18 12.96 5.79
CA PHE A 116 -7.66 11.58 5.58
C PHE A 116 -7.42 10.67 6.79
N THR A 117 -8.20 9.59 6.84
CA THR A 117 -7.94 8.38 7.62
C THR A 117 -7.91 7.20 6.67
N TYR A 118 -6.85 6.38 6.73
CA TYR A 118 -6.65 5.20 5.90
C TYR A 118 -6.46 3.96 6.78
N PHE A 119 -7.07 2.84 6.37
CA PHE A 119 -6.99 1.56 7.08
C PHE A 119 -6.15 0.56 6.29
N ASP A 120 -4.94 0.27 6.76
CA ASP A 120 -4.04 -0.67 6.12
C ASP A 120 -4.17 -2.08 6.70
N TRP A 121 -5.08 -2.85 6.13
CA TRP A 121 -5.32 -4.25 6.45
C TRP A 121 -4.24 -5.21 5.94
N THR A 122 -3.35 -4.73 5.06
CA THR A 122 -2.37 -5.56 4.36
C THR A 122 -0.98 -5.54 4.99
N ALA A 123 -0.75 -4.61 5.92
CA ALA A 123 0.55 -4.43 6.52
C ALA A 123 0.97 -5.66 7.33
N PRO A 124 2.27 -6.00 7.30
CA PRO A 124 2.83 -6.97 8.22
C PRO A 124 2.55 -6.56 9.66
N MET A 125 2.30 -7.55 10.51
CA MET A 125 1.99 -7.32 11.92
C MET A 125 3.25 -7.00 12.74
N VAL A 126 4.40 -7.48 12.28
CA VAL A 126 5.70 -7.36 12.95
C VAL A 126 6.73 -6.93 11.93
N GLY A 127 7.66 -6.08 12.36
CA GLY A 127 8.75 -5.58 11.55
C GLY A 127 8.87 -4.07 11.66
N TYR A 128 9.82 -3.50 10.93
CA TYR A 128 9.96 -2.06 10.83
C TYR A 128 9.05 -1.55 9.72
N ILE A 129 7.86 -1.05 10.07
CA ILE A 129 6.89 -0.51 9.12
C ILE A 129 6.94 1.01 9.18
N GLN A 130 7.06 1.64 8.01
CA GLN A 130 7.06 3.09 7.88
C GLN A 130 5.99 3.51 6.89
N TYR A 131 5.33 4.62 7.18
CA TYR A 131 4.39 5.26 6.27
C TYR A 131 4.93 6.63 5.88
N ARG A 132 4.81 6.95 4.59
CA ARG A 132 5.18 8.26 4.05
C ARG A 132 3.91 8.93 3.54
N VAL A 133 3.64 10.11 4.07
CA VAL A 133 2.57 11.00 3.60
C VAL A 133 3.21 12.14 2.83
N THR A 134 2.84 12.30 1.57
CA THR A 134 3.42 13.31 0.66
C THR A 134 2.34 14.30 0.24
N ALA A 135 2.54 15.57 0.59
CA ALA A 135 1.75 16.69 0.09
C ALA A 135 2.22 17.12 -1.29
N VAL A 136 1.28 17.26 -2.22
CA VAL A 136 1.51 17.71 -3.60
C VAL A 136 0.90 19.09 -3.75
N SER A 137 1.67 20.08 -4.23
CA SER A 137 1.15 21.44 -4.45
C SER A 137 0.63 21.64 -5.88
N ALA A 138 0.01 22.79 -6.14
CA ALA A 138 -0.35 23.18 -7.51
C ALA A 138 0.87 23.52 -8.39
N LEU A 139 2.03 23.77 -7.76
CA LEU A 139 3.33 23.81 -8.42
C LEU A 139 3.89 22.37 -8.46
N PRO A 140 4.79 22.05 -9.41
CA PRO A 140 5.43 20.74 -9.44
C PRO A 140 6.50 20.63 -8.33
N SER A 141 6.04 20.66 -7.07
CA SER A 141 6.80 20.50 -5.84
C SER A 141 6.01 19.72 -4.79
N THR A 142 6.72 19.03 -3.91
CA THR A 142 6.16 18.14 -2.90
C THR A 142 6.88 18.28 -1.56
N ALA A 143 6.19 18.01 -0.46
CA ALA A 143 6.76 17.87 0.88
C ALA A 143 6.29 16.56 1.50
N SER A 144 7.12 15.88 2.29
CA SER A 144 6.75 14.57 2.84
C SER A 144 7.14 14.40 4.29
N THR A 145 6.30 13.70 5.04
CA THR A 145 6.55 13.28 6.42
C THR A 145 6.55 11.76 6.49
N ILE A 146 7.51 11.20 7.22
CA ILE A 146 7.60 9.76 7.48
C ILE A 146 7.24 9.51 8.95
N VAL A 147 6.36 8.53 9.18
CA VAL A 147 6.00 8.06 10.51
C VAL A 147 6.27 6.57 10.62
N ASP A 148 6.86 6.18 11.75
CA ASP A 148 7.19 4.78 12.06
C ASP A 148 6.04 4.15 12.84
N SER A 149 5.71 2.90 12.54
CA SER A 149 4.78 2.13 13.35
C SER A 149 5.34 1.91 14.75
N ASP A 150 4.48 2.05 15.76
CA ASP A 150 4.82 1.86 17.17
C ASP A 150 4.71 0.40 17.64
N ARG A 151 4.14 -0.49 16.83
CA ARG A 151 3.94 -1.90 17.22
C ARG A 151 5.26 -2.64 17.34
N LEU A 152 5.55 -3.11 18.54
CA LEU A 152 6.74 -3.91 18.81
C LEU A 152 6.49 -5.41 18.55
N PRO A 153 7.51 -6.19 18.15
CA PRO A 153 7.39 -7.63 17.95
C PRO A 153 6.82 -8.38 19.15
N GLU A 154 7.19 -7.98 20.38
CA GLU A 154 6.70 -8.57 21.62
C GLU A 154 5.21 -8.37 21.89
N ASP A 155 4.59 -7.36 21.26
CA ASP A 155 3.16 -7.08 21.38
C ASP A 155 2.32 -7.95 20.42
N ALA A 156 2.98 -8.69 19.53
CA ALA A 156 2.36 -9.61 18.61
C ALA A 156 2.40 -11.03 19.17
N CYS A 157 1.23 -11.58 19.49
CA CYS A 157 1.09 -12.96 19.93
C CYS A 157 0.03 -13.73 19.15
N GLU A 158 -0.54 -13.12 18.10
CA GLU A 158 -1.61 -13.67 17.29
C GLU A 158 -1.15 -14.17 15.92
N ILE A 159 -2.01 -14.97 15.29
CA ILE A 159 -2.08 -15.16 13.84
C ILE A 159 -3.33 -14.40 13.36
N LEU A 160 -3.16 -13.58 12.32
CA LEU A 160 -4.25 -12.95 11.61
C LEU A 160 -4.45 -13.67 10.28
N LEU A 161 -5.68 -14.13 10.05
CA LEU A 161 -6.10 -14.62 8.75
C LEU A 161 -7.18 -13.69 8.23
N SER A 162 -6.91 -13.06 7.09
CA SER A 162 -7.77 -12.01 6.55
C SER A 162 -8.27 -12.36 5.15
N GLY A 163 -9.41 -11.82 4.75
CA GLY A 163 -10.02 -12.07 3.44
C GLY A 163 -11.08 -11.04 3.08
N GLY A 164 -11.73 -11.23 1.93
CA GLY A 164 -12.73 -10.31 1.40
C GLY A 164 -12.13 -9.04 0.81
N ASP A 165 -12.97 -8.05 0.55
CA ASP A 165 -12.54 -6.78 -0.04
C ASP A 165 -11.50 -6.09 0.83
N GLY A 166 -10.38 -5.70 0.22
CA GLY A 166 -9.24 -5.09 0.92
C GLY A 166 -8.65 -5.90 2.07
N TYR A 167 -9.01 -7.18 2.25
CA TYR A 167 -8.70 -8.01 3.43
C TYR A 167 -9.30 -7.49 4.76
N ALA A 168 -10.43 -6.78 4.70
CA ALA A 168 -11.05 -6.17 5.89
C ALA A 168 -11.75 -7.18 6.82
N VAL A 169 -12.03 -8.41 6.37
CA VAL A 169 -12.58 -9.48 7.23
C VAL A 169 -11.41 -10.23 7.86
N VAL A 170 -11.28 -10.18 9.19
CA VAL A 170 -10.12 -10.71 9.91
C VAL A 170 -10.54 -11.71 10.99
N ALA A 171 -9.97 -12.90 10.94
CA ALA A 171 -9.98 -13.87 12.03
C ALA A 171 -8.66 -13.79 12.81
N ARG A 172 -8.75 -13.46 14.10
CA ARG A 172 -7.60 -13.33 14.99
C ARG A 172 -7.47 -14.54 15.91
N LEU A 173 -6.50 -15.41 15.64
CA LEU A 173 -6.20 -16.58 16.45
C LEU A 173 -5.19 -16.20 17.53
N LEU A 174 -5.56 -16.34 18.80
CA LEU A 174 -4.76 -15.90 19.95
C LEU A 174 -4.15 -17.06 20.75
N TYR A 175 -4.87 -18.16 20.93
CA TYR A 175 -4.52 -19.16 21.94
C TYR A 175 -3.93 -20.43 21.34
N GLU A 176 -2.88 -20.94 22.00
CA GLU A 176 -2.24 -22.24 21.72
C GLU A 176 -1.96 -22.50 20.23
N GLN A 177 -1.56 -21.46 19.53
CA GLN A 177 -1.26 -21.53 18.10
C GLN A 177 -0.07 -22.47 17.88
N ARG A 178 -0.23 -23.41 16.95
CA ARG A 178 0.87 -24.23 16.44
C ARG A 178 0.89 -24.15 14.93
N ARG A 179 2.09 -24.14 14.38
CA ARG A 179 2.34 -24.13 12.95
C ARG A 179 3.29 -25.27 12.61
N GLN A 180 2.94 -26.03 11.59
CA GLN A 180 3.87 -26.88 10.89
C GLN A 180 4.19 -26.23 9.55
N ILE A 181 5.45 -25.85 9.37
CA ILE A 181 5.92 -25.14 8.17
C ILE A 181 6.56 -26.14 7.21
N THR A 182 6.02 -26.20 6.00
CA THR A 182 6.61 -26.94 4.88
C THR A 182 7.06 -25.93 3.82
N ALA A 183 8.37 -25.87 3.58
CA ALA A 183 8.97 -24.95 2.62
C ALA A 183 9.98 -25.67 1.73
N GLY A 184 9.99 -25.36 0.44
CA GLY A 184 11.05 -25.81 -0.46
C GLY A 184 10.56 -26.10 -1.87
N ARG A 185 11.49 -26.12 -2.83
CA ARG A 185 11.17 -26.47 -4.22
C ARG A 185 10.75 -27.93 -4.31
N ARG A 186 9.77 -28.23 -5.16
CA ARG A 186 9.49 -29.60 -5.58
C ARG A 186 10.71 -30.12 -6.34
N ARG A 187 11.28 -31.23 -5.87
CA ARG A 187 12.44 -31.90 -6.48
C ARG A 187 12.07 -33.32 -6.86
N VAL A 188 12.58 -33.76 -8.01
CA VAL A 188 12.44 -35.13 -8.52
C VAL A 188 13.83 -35.65 -8.84
N LEU A 189 14.12 -36.87 -8.40
CA LEU A 189 15.34 -37.60 -8.76
C LEU A 189 15.05 -38.44 -10.01
N ASN A 190 15.88 -38.28 -11.04
CA ASN A 190 15.79 -39.05 -12.27
C ASN A 190 17.00 -39.97 -12.39
N GLU A 191 16.76 -41.19 -12.83
CA GLU A 191 17.82 -42.17 -13.12
C GLU A 191 18.15 -42.13 -14.60
N PHE A 192 19.45 -42.19 -14.92
CA PHE A 192 19.96 -42.16 -16.29
C PHE A 192 21.00 -43.27 -16.45
N ASP A 193 20.92 -43.99 -17.57
CA ASP A 193 21.91 -45.00 -17.91
C ASP A 193 23.32 -44.39 -17.97
N GLY A 194 24.31 -45.15 -17.52
CA GLY A 194 25.70 -44.71 -17.42
C GLY A 194 26.01 -43.73 -16.28
N ARG A 195 25.04 -43.40 -15.40
CA ARG A 195 25.30 -42.62 -14.18
C ARG A 195 25.20 -43.47 -12.92
N ALA A 196 26.22 -43.39 -12.07
CA ALA A 196 26.26 -44.12 -10.81
C ALA A 196 25.30 -43.56 -9.74
N ASN A 197 24.79 -42.33 -9.91
CA ASN A 197 23.90 -41.66 -8.95
C ASN A 197 22.74 -40.96 -9.70
N PRO A 198 21.54 -40.89 -9.10
CA PRO A 198 20.41 -40.13 -9.65
C PRO A 198 20.74 -38.64 -9.83
N VAL A 199 20.10 -38.01 -10.81
CA VAL A 199 20.22 -36.57 -11.07
C VAL A 199 18.95 -35.85 -10.60
N SER A 200 19.13 -34.83 -9.77
CA SER A 200 18.03 -34.03 -9.23
C SER A 200 17.59 -32.94 -10.21
N THR A 201 16.28 -32.88 -10.48
CA THR A 201 15.61 -31.76 -11.17
C THR A 201 14.71 -31.03 -10.20
N SER A 202 14.67 -29.70 -10.27
CA SER A 202 13.87 -28.85 -9.39
C SER A 202 12.92 -27.97 -10.19
N GLY A 203 11.68 -27.84 -9.74
CA GLY A 203 10.73 -26.87 -10.29
C GLY A 203 11.09 -25.42 -9.93
N LEU A 204 10.54 -24.47 -10.69
CA LEU A 204 10.70 -23.03 -10.42
C LEU A 204 9.85 -22.54 -9.24
N GLY A 205 8.74 -23.22 -8.95
CA GLY A 205 7.88 -22.88 -7.80
C GLY A 205 8.56 -23.08 -6.46
N THR A 206 8.30 -22.16 -5.53
CA THR A 206 8.78 -22.15 -4.15
C THR A 206 7.58 -22.23 -3.20
N PRO A 207 6.89 -23.39 -3.12
CA PRO A 207 5.76 -23.54 -2.23
C PRO A 207 6.19 -23.28 -0.78
N LEU A 208 5.31 -22.58 -0.08
CA LEU A 208 5.37 -22.32 1.35
C LEU A 208 3.99 -22.64 1.88
N GLU A 209 3.91 -23.62 2.76
CA GLU A 209 2.66 -24.13 3.30
C GLU A 209 2.74 -24.19 4.82
N PHE A 210 1.75 -23.62 5.50
CA PHE A 210 1.63 -23.66 6.94
C PHE A 210 0.37 -24.43 7.29
N SER A 211 0.50 -25.55 7.98
CA SER A 211 -0.63 -26.18 8.69
C SER A 211 -0.75 -25.52 10.06
N VAL A 212 -1.90 -24.88 10.31
CA VAL A 212 -2.16 -24.08 11.49
C VAL A 212 -3.20 -24.79 12.36
N THR A 213 -2.95 -24.83 13.66
CA THR A 213 -3.96 -25.20 14.67
C THR A 213 -4.00 -24.14 15.76
N ALA A 214 -5.18 -23.79 16.26
CA ALA A 214 -5.32 -22.87 17.39
C ALA A 214 -6.54 -23.24 18.26
N THR A 215 -6.54 -22.77 19.50
CA THR A 215 -7.65 -22.95 20.44
C THR A 215 -8.60 -21.75 20.36
N LEU A 216 -9.89 -22.04 20.21
CA LEU A 216 -10.99 -21.09 20.32
C LEU A 216 -11.38 -21.00 21.81
N ALA A 217 -10.78 -20.06 22.52
CA ALA A 217 -11.13 -19.81 23.91
C ALA A 217 -12.30 -18.81 23.98
N PRO A 218 -13.39 -19.09 24.71
CA PRO A 218 -14.56 -18.23 24.82
C PRO A 218 -14.33 -17.02 25.74
N ILE A 219 -13.15 -16.88 26.34
CA ILE A 219 -12.84 -15.87 27.35
C ILE A 219 -11.81 -14.88 26.76
N PRO A 220 -12.10 -13.57 26.75
CA PRO A 220 -11.11 -12.53 26.43
C PRO A 220 -10.13 -12.38 27.60
N ASP A 221 -9.19 -13.32 27.75
CA ASP A 221 -8.28 -13.34 28.91
C ASP A 221 -6.99 -12.52 28.70
N CYS A 222 -7.11 -11.39 28.01
CA CYS A 222 -6.06 -10.38 27.97
C CYS A 222 -6.63 -8.96 28.21
N GLY A 223 -7.24 -8.79 29.39
CA GLY A 223 -7.05 -7.61 30.24
C GLY A 223 -7.82 -6.32 29.93
N ASP A 224 -8.36 -6.10 28.73
CA ASP A 224 -9.03 -4.83 28.42
C ASP A 224 -10.42 -4.93 27.77
N GLY A 225 -10.90 -6.14 27.47
CA GLY A 225 -12.20 -6.31 26.78
C GLY A 225 -12.28 -5.64 25.40
N SER A 226 -11.17 -5.08 24.90
CA SER A 226 -11.07 -4.35 23.63
C SER A 226 -10.64 -5.26 22.48
N LYS A 227 -10.16 -6.47 22.79
CA LYS A 227 -9.66 -7.45 21.84
C LYS A 227 -10.79 -8.42 21.44
N PRO A 228 -11.38 -8.29 20.23
CA PRO A 228 -12.40 -9.22 19.80
C PRO A 228 -11.80 -10.62 19.68
N VAL A 229 -12.39 -11.58 20.39
CA VAL A 229 -12.08 -13.00 20.26
C VAL A 229 -12.70 -13.49 18.96
N VAL A 230 -11.93 -14.17 18.12
CA VAL A 230 -12.45 -14.81 16.92
C VAL A 230 -13.60 -15.76 17.28
N THR A 231 -14.74 -15.58 16.62
CA THR A 231 -15.89 -16.47 16.79
C THR A 231 -15.87 -17.58 15.74
N VAL A 232 -16.63 -18.64 16.00
CA VAL A 232 -16.89 -19.69 14.99
C VAL A 232 -17.53 -19.08 13.75
N GLN A 233 -18.40 -18.07 13.92
CA GLN A 233 -19.05 -17.40 12.79
C GLN A 233 -18.04 -16.62 11.94
N ASP A 234 -17.07 -15.93 12.55
CA ASP A 234 -16.03 -15.21 11.80
C ASP A 234 -15.21 -16.16 10.93
N LEU A 235 -14.88 -17.34 11.44
CA LEU A 235 -14.16 -18.37 10.69
C LEU A 235 -15.00 -18.95 9.55
N ILE A 236 -16.30 -19.18 9.78
CA ILE A 236 -17.22 -19.63 8.71
C ILE A 236 -17.31 -18.56 7.63
N THR A 237 -17.58 -17.31 8.02
CA THR A 237 -17.64 -16.17 7.09
C THR A 237 -16.35 -16.09 6.27
N LEU A 238 -15.19 -16.17 6.93
CA LEU A 238 -13.90 -16.10 6.25
C LEU A 238 -13.67 -17.27 5.29
N ALA A 239 -14.09 -18.48 5.64
CA ALA A 239 -13.97 -19.66 4.79
C ALA A 239 -14.89 -19.61 3.55
N GLU A 240 -16.01 -18.89 3.63
CA GLU A 240 -16.97 -18.71 2.54
C GLU A 240 -16.57 -17.59 1.58
N LEU A 241 -15.65 -16.69 1.98
CA LEU A 241 -15.20 -15.60 1.12
C LEU A 241 -14.44 -16.13 -0.10
N PRO A 242 -14.79 -15.68 -1.32
CA PRO A 242 -14.06 -16.05 -2.51
C PRO A 242 -12.72 -15.32 -2.57
N GLY A 243 -11.80 -15.86 -3.35
CA GLY A 243 -10.54 -15.20 -3.68
C GLY A 243 -9.38 -15.62 -2.79
N THR A 244 -8.41 -14.71 -2.66
CA THR A 244 -7.17 -14.94 -1.94
C THR A 244 -7.30 -14.44 -0.51
N HIS A 245 -6.74 -15.17 0.45
CA HIS A 245 -6.64 -14.75 1.84
C HIS A 245 -5.26 -14.17 2.12
N LEU A 246 -5.12 -13.46 3.24
CA LEU A 246 -3.86 -12.92 3.71
C LEU A 246 -3.53 -13.56 5.05
N TYR A 247 -2.38 -14.24 5.11
CA TYR A 247 -1.83 -14.78 6.34
C TYR A 247 -0.82 -13.81 6.93
N ARG A 248 -0.95 -13.49 8.23
CA ARG A 248 0.01 -12.69 8.99
C ARG A 248 0.26 -13.29 10.38
N ASP A 249 1.48 -13.21 10.87
CA ASP A 249 1.83 -13.75 12.19
C ASP A 249 2.89 -12.95 12.95
N HIS A 250 3.11 -13.34 14.20
CA HIS A 250 4.08 -12.73 15.12
C HIS A 250 5.56 -13.01 14.77
N GLU A 251 5.83 -13.94 13.85
CA GLU A 251 7.20 -14.17 13.35
C GLU A 251 7.52 -13.28 12.13
N GLY A 252 6.57 -12.43 11.72
CA GLY A 252 6.73 -11.50 10.60
C GLY A 252 6.42 -12.12 9.24
N PHE A 253 5.86 -13.34 9.18
CA PHE A 253 5.35 -13.85 7.91
C PHE A 253 4.11 -13.05 7.51
N THR A 254 4.10 -12.57 6.27
CA THR A 254 2.96 -11.89 5.66
C THR A 254 2.90 -12.28 4.20
N PHE A 255 1.86 -12.99 3.79
CA PHE A 255 1.72 -13.44 2.41
C PHE A 255 0.27 -13.74 2.01
N ALA A 256 -0.03 -13.45 0.76
CA ALA A 256 -1.24 -13.90 0.10
C ALA A 256 -1.27 -15.43 0.02
N CYS A 257 -2.41 -16.05 0.32
CA CYS A 257 -2.53 -17.49 0.43
C CYS A 257 -3.86 -18.05 -0.08
N HIS A 258 -3.79 -19.30 -0.51
CA HIS A 258 -4.93 -20.19 -0.66
C HIS A 258 -5.23 -20.81 0.71
N LEU A 259 -6.48 -20.69 1.16
CA LEU A 259 -6.97 -21.25 2.40
C LEU A 259 -7.68 -22.59 2.14
N SER A 260 -7.24 -23.67 2.80
CA SER A 260 -7.98 -24.93 2.80
C SER A 260 -9.31 -24.79 3.57
N PRO A 261 -10.29 -25.69 3.40
CA PRO A 261 -11.46 -25.72 4.27
C PRO A 261 -11.06 -25.70 5.75
N ILE A 262 -11.67 -24.81 6.52
CA ILE A 262 -11.42 -24.69 7.95
C ILE A 262 -12.15 -25.82 8.67
N GLN A 263 -11.43 -26.61 9.46
CA GLN A 263 -12.00 -27.61 10.35
C GLN A 263 -12.19 -26.98 11.73
N ILE A 264 -13.41 -27.02 12.25
CA ILE A 264 -13.77 -26.46 13.55
C ILE A 264 -14.33 -27.61 14.41
N ASP A 265 -13.68 -27.86 15.54
CA ASP A 265 -14.21 -28.70 16.60
C ASP A 265 -14.79 -27.78 17.70
N PRO A 266 -16.11 -27.57 17.73
CA PRO A 266 -16.72 -26.64 18.66
C PRO A 266 -16.73 -27.21 20.08
N GLY A 267 -16.26 -26.42 21.04
CA GLY A 267 -16.25 -26.79 22.46
C GLY A 267 -15.94 -25.58 23.35
N PHE A 268 -15.95 -25.78 24.67
CA PHE A 268 -15.57 -24.73 25.62
C PHE A 268 -14.10 -24.29 25.45
N MET A 269 -13.25 -25.15 24.90
CA MET A 269 -11.95 -24.81 24.33
C MET A 269 -11.90 -25.47 22.96
N GLY A 270 -12.71 -24.96 22.04
CA GLY A 270 -12.81 -25.51 20.69
C GLY A 270 -11.46 -25.44 19.99
N GLN A 271 -11.29 -26.23 18.93
CA GLN A 271 -10.08 -26.18 18.13
C GLN A 271 -10.41 -25.82 16.69
N VAL A 272 -9.53 -25.04 16.08
CA VAL A 272 -9.56 -24.74 14.66
C VAL A 272 -8.30 -25.27 14.00
N SER A 273 -8.44 -25.87 12.83
CA SER A 273 -7.30 -26.26 12.00
C SER A 273 -7.55 -26.00 10.52
N PHE A 274 -6.51 -25.55 9.82
CA PHE A 274 -6.51 -25.30 8.39
C PHE A 274 -5.08 -25.27 7.86
N THR A 275 -4.95 -25.24 6.55
CA THR A 275 -3.67 -25.06 5.86
C THR A 275 -3.74 -23.81 5.00
N VAL A 276 -2.71 -22.97 5.08
CA VAL A 276 -2.49 -21.86 4.15
C VAL A 276 -1.33 -22.17 3.24
N THR A 277 -1.55 -22.06 1.94
CA THR A 277 -0.49 -22.22 0.93
C THR A 277 -0.23 -20.88 0.28
N ARG A 278 1.02 -20.40 0.30
CA ARG A 278 1.39 -19.14 -0.32
C ARG A 278 1.05 -19.15 -1.81
N THR A 279 0.38 -18.09 -2.25
CA THR A 279 0.10 -17.80 -3.65
C THR A 279 0.85 -16.54 -4.07
N ASP A 280 0.81 -16.24 -5.37
CA ASP A 280 1.14 -14.90 -5.83
C ASP A 280 0.15 -13.89 -5.23
N SER A 281 0.61 -12.66 -5.02
CA SER A 281 -0.27 -11.56 -4.64
C SER A 281 -1.33 -11.36 -5.72
N PRO A 282 -2.61 -11.16 -5.38
CA PRO A 282 -3.64 -10.93 -6.37
C PRO A 282 -3.34 -9.67 -7.17
N THR A 283 -3.62 -9.72 -8.47
CA THR A 283 -3.63 -8.54 -9.33
C THR A 283 -4.74 -7.57 -8.93
N GLN A 284 -4.63 -6.30 -9.32
CA GLN A 284 -5.66 -5.30 -9.07
C GLN A 284 -7.03 -5.71 -9.66
N GLU A 285 -7.05 -6.36 -10.83
CA GLU A 285 -8.27 -6.92 -11.43
C GLU A 285 -8.89 -8.03 -10.58
N GLN A 286 -8.07 -8.89 -9.97
CA GLN A 286 -8.55 -9.94 -9.08
C GLN A 286 -9.11 -9.38 -7.77
N LEU A 287 -8.48 -8.33 -7.22
CA LEU A 287 -9.00 -7.62 -6.05
C LEU A 287 -10.35 -6.95 -6.36
N LEU A 288 -10.47 -6.27 -7.51
CA LEU A 288 -11.73 -5.67 -7.97
C LEU A 288 -12.81 -6.71 -8.30
N ALA A 289 -12.44 -7.93 -8.66
CA ALA A 289 -13.41 -9.01 -8.86
C ALA A 289 -13.96 -9.53 -7.52
N ILE A 290 -13.12 -9.60 -6.48
CA ILE A 290 -13.52 -10.01 -5.12
C ILE A 290 -14.53 -9.00 -4.53
N SER A 291 -14.28 -7.70 -4.70
CA SER A 291 -15.19 -6.65 -4.21
C SER A 291 -16.59 -6.71 -4.82
N ARG A 292 -16.77 -7.32 -5.99
CA ARG A 292 -18.08 -7.52 -6.63
C ARG A 292 -18.88 -8.69 -6.07
N TYR A 293 -18.23 -9.64 -5.40
CA TYR A 293 -18.91 -10.76 -4.75
C TYR A 293 -19.35 -10.43 -3.32
N THR A 294 -18.64 -9.53 -2.65
CA THR A 294 -19.04 -8.96 -1.37
C THR A 294 -19.92 -7.74 -1.64
N GLY A 295 -21.24 -7.87 -1.49
CA GLY A 295 -22.11 -6.69 -1.37
C GLY A 295 -21.64 -5.79 -0.21
N PRO A 296 -22.13 -4.53 -0.12
CA PRO A 296 -21.70 -3.63 0.94
C PRO A 296 -21.86 -4.28 2.31
N MET A 297 -20.74 -4.46 3.01
CA MET A 297 -20.70 -5.02 4.35
C MET A 297 -20.56 -3.90 5.36
N ILE A 298 -21.43 -3.90 6.37
CA ILE A 298 -21.29 -2.99 7.51
C ILE A 298 -20.32 -3.66 8.49
N VAL A 299 -19.13 -3.09 8.62
CA VAL A 299 -18.10 -3.54 9.56
C VAL A 299 -18.05 -2.54 10.72
N GLU A 300 -18.09 -3.05 11.94
CA GLU A 300 -17.83 -2.22 13.13
C GLU A 300 -16.33 -1.95 13.22
N THR A 301 -15.90 -0.71 12.97
CA THR A 301 -14.49 -0.32 12.96
C THR A 301 -14.00 0.10 14.35
N ARG A 302 -14.91 0.56 15.20
CA ARG A 302 -14.71 0.81 16.64
C ARG A 302 -16.01 0.54 17.39
N PRO A 303 -16.00 0.32 18.72
CA PRO A 303 -17.24 0.14 19.48
C PRO A 303 -18.26 1.26 19.20
N GLY A 304 -19.37 0.92 18.54
CA GLY A 304 -20.44 1.83 18.14
C GLY A 304 -20.22 2.59 16.81
N VAL A 305 -19.10 2.39 16.12
CA VAL A 305 -18.80 3.01 14.81
C VAL A 305 -18.83 1.95 13.72
N TYR A 306 -19.74 2.13 12.77
CA TYR A 306 -19.95 1.21 11.68
C TYR A 306 -19.56 1.87 10.35
N THR A 307 -18.76 1.17 9.55
CA THR A 307 -18.31 1.63 8.23
C THR A 307 -18.80 0.64 7.19
N VAL A 308 -19.29 1.15 6.06
CA VAL A 308 -19.62 0.32 4.91
C VAL A 308 -18.32 0.04 4.14
N VAL A 309 -17.97 -1.23 3.99
CA VAL A 309 -16.80 -1.70 3.25
C VAL A 309 -17.28 -2.51 2.05
N GLY A 310 -16.74 -2.19 0.87
CA GLY A 310 -17.14 -2.79 -0.41
C GLY A 310 -18.40 -2.16 -1.01
N GLY A 311 -18.36 -1.88 -2.32
CA GLY A 311 -19.48 -1.34 -3.09
C GLY A 311 -19.08 -0.07 -3.85
N ASP A 312 -19.19 -0.12 -5.18
CA ASP A 312 -19.17 1.08 -6.01
C ASP A 312 -20.39 1.94 -5.61
N PHE A 313 -20.17 3.09 -4.97
CA PHE A 313 -21.18 4.14 -4.91
C PHE A 313 -21.35 4.67 -6.33
N VAL A 314 -22.27 4.07 -7.09
CA VAL A 314 -22.87 4.76 -8.22
C VAL A 314 -23.72 5.86 -7.60
N GLU A 315 -23.23 7.09 -7.68
CA GLU A 315 -23.98 8.31 -7.36
C GLU A 315 -25.17 8.38 -8.33
N GLY A 316 -26.24 7.67 -7.99
CA GLY A 316 -27.50 7.70 -8.71
C GLY A 316 -28.15 9.05 -8.44
N GLN A 317 -28.19 9.90 -9.48
CA GLN A 317 -29.02 11.08 -9.50
C GLN A 317 -30.41 10.74 -8.95
N VAL A 318 -30.76 11.35 -7.83
CA VAL A 318 -32.15 11.44 -7.39
C VAL A 318 -32.82 12.41 -8.38
N GLY A 319 -33.40 11.85 -9.43
CA GLY A 319 -34.37 12.54 -10.26
C GLY A 319 -35.64 12.81 -9.45
N GLU A 320 -36.21 13.98 -9.69
CA GLU A 320 -37.42 14.57 -9.08
C GLU A 320 -38.59 13.61 -8.79
#